data_AF-A0A5M4AEW6-F1
#
_entry.id   AF-A0A5M4AEW6-F1
#
_cell.length_a   1.000
_cell.length_b   1.000
_cell.length_c   1.000
_cell.angle_alpha   90.00
_cell.angle_beta   90.00
_cell.angle_gamma   90.00
#
_symmetry.space_group_name_H-M   'P 1'
#
loop_
_entity.id
_entity.type
_entity.pdbx_description
1 polymer ?
#
loop_
_entity_poly.entity_id
_entity_poly.type
_entity_poly.pdbx_seq_one_letter_code
_entity_poly.pdbx_strand_id
1 'polypeptide(L)'
;MSGEYALAFKLLGVGMITVFLILFLVVVFGNVIIRLVNRYFPEAEKILSSNTGEGISRKKLAAITAAVNMATRGKGKITNIEKL
;
A
#
# COMPACT_ATOMS: atom_id res chain seq x y z
N MET A 1 10.88 1.05 -53.90
CA MET A 1 11.43 1.85 -52.76
C MET A 1 10.34 2.46 -51.87
N SER A 2 9.24 3.05 -52.38
CA SER A 2 8.18 3.62 -51.53
C SER A 2 7.41 2.61 -50.65
N GLY A 3 7.23 1.37 -51.11
CA GLY A 3 6.51 0.33 -50.37
C GLY A 3 7.21 -0.16 -49.09
N GLU A 4 8.54 -0.09 -49.01
CA GLU A 4 9.30 -0.54 -47.82
C GLU A 4 9.15 0.43 -46.63
N TYR A 5 9.12 1.75 -46.89
CA TYR A 5 8.94 2.73 -45.82
C TYR A 5 7.57 2.58 -45.16
N ALA A 6 6.51 2.29 -45.93
CA ALA A 6 5.17 2.06 -45.39
C ALA A 6 5.13 0.82 -44.47
N LEU A 7 5.85 -0.24 -44.82
CA LEU A 7 6.00 -1.43 -43.98
C LEU A 7 6.79 -1.12 -42.70
N ALA A 8 7.87 -0.36 -42.81
CA ALA A 8 8.68 0.05 -41.66
C ALA A 8 7.88 0.90 -40.66
N PHE A 9 7.12 1.90 -41.12
CA PHE A 9 6.26 2.70 -40.25
C PHE A 9 5.14 1.88 -39.60
N LYS A 10 4.57 0.90 -40.33
CA LYS A 10 3.57 -0.01 -39.78
C LYS A 10 4.15 -0.88 -38.67
N LEU A 11 5.33 -1.47 -38.88
CA LEU A 11 6.00 -2.31 -37.88
C LEU A 11 6.41 -1.50 -36.65
N LEU A 12 6.94 -0.29 -36.84
CA LEU A 12 7.27 0.63 -35.76
C LEU A 12 6.04 0.98 -34.92
N GLY A 13 4.93 1.35 -35.57
CA GLY A 13 3.67 1.67 -34.90
C GLY A 13 3.11 0.49 -34.12
N VAL A 14 3.08 -0.70 -34.72
CA VAL A 14 2.63 -1.92 -34.05
C VAL A 14 3.50 -2.26 -32.84
N GLY A 15 4.82 -2.15 -32.97
CA GLY A 15 5.76 -2.39 -31.86
C GLY A 15 5.50 -1.45 -30.69
N MET A 16 5.38 -0.15 -30.95
CA MET A 16 5.14 0.83 -29.88
C MET A 16 3.77 0.64 -29.21
N ILE A 17 2.72 0.38 -30.00
CA ILE A 17 1.37 0.18 -29.46
C ILE A 17 1.30 -1.07 -28.59
N THR A 18 1.87 -2.19 -29.05
CA THR A 18 1.82 -3.47 -28.31
C THR A 18 2.59 -3.38 -26.99
N VAL A 19 3.78 -2.77 -26.99
CA VAL A 19 4.56 -2.54 -25.76
C VAL A 19 3.80 -1.64 -24.79
N PHE A 20 3.21 -0.54 -25.27
CA PHE A 20 2.43 0.36 -24.42
C PHE A 20 1.21 -0.34 -23.79
N LEU A 21 0.49 -1.14 -24.59
CA LEU A 21 -0.66 -1.90 -24.11
C LEU A 21 -0.27 -2.94 -23.05
N ILE A 22 0.83 -3.68 -23.26
CA ILE A 22 1.29 -4.70 -22.30
C ILE A 22 1.71 -4.03 -21.00
N LEU A 23 2.48 -2.94 -21.05
CA LEU A 23 2.89 -2.22 -19.84
C LEU A 23 1.69 -1.67 -19.07
N PHE A 24 0.74 -1.05 -19.78
CA PHE A 24 -0.48 -0.55 -19.15
C PHE A 24 -1.27 -1.68 -18.47
N LEU A 25 -1.44 -2.81 -19.16
CA LEU A 25 -2.11 -3.99 -18.60
C LEU A 25 -1.40 -4.46 -17.32
N VAL A 26 -0.09 -4.67 -17.37
CA VAL A 26 0.71 -5.16 -16.22
C VAL A 26 0.60 -4.21 -15.03
N VAL A 27 0.65 -2.89 -15.25
CA VAL A 27 0.52 -1.89 -14.19
C VAL A 27 -0.87 -1.94 -13.54
N VAL A 28 -1.94 -2.04 -14.34
CA VAL A 28 -3.31 -2.15 -13.84
C VAL A 28 -3.48 -3.43 -13.04
N PHE A 29 -3.05 -4.58 -13.57
CA PHE A 29 -3.12 -5.85 -12.87
C PHE A 29 -2.31 -5.85 -11.58
N GLY A 30 -1.09 -5.29 -11.59
CA GLY A 30 -0.27 -5.14 -10.39
C GLY A 30 -1.00 -4.34 -9.31
N ASN A 31 -1.57 -3.19 -9.67
CA ASN A 31 -2.33 -2.37 -8.74
C ASN A 31 -3.59 -3.08 -8.20
N VAL A 32 -4.32 -3.81 -9.06
CA VAL A 32 -5.48 -4.60 -8.66
C VAL A 32 -5.08 -5.69 -7.68
N ILE A 33 -4.01 -6.43 -7.94
CA ILE A 33 -3.50 -7.50 -7.06
C ILE A 33 -3.07 -6.91 -5.73
N ILE A 34 -2.32 -5.81 -5.72
CA ILE A 34 -1.90 -5.11 -4.50
C ILE A 34 -3.14 -4.71 -3.68
N ARG A 35 -4.15 -4.13 -4.33
CA ARG A 35 -5.39 -3.72 -3.66
C ARG A 35 -6.19 -4.89 -3.11
N LEU A 36 -6.22 -6.01 -3.84
CA LEU A 36 -6.93 -7.22 -3.45
C LEU A 36 -6.26 -7.87 -2.25
N VAL A 37 -4.94 -8.02 -2.29
CA VAL A 37 -4.15 -8.51 -1.17
C VAL A 37 -4.33 -7.60 0.03
N ASN A 38 -4.17 -6.28 -0.12
CA ASN A 38 -4.37 -5.31 0.96
C ASN A 38 -5.81 -5.27 1.51
N ARG A 39 -6.79 -5.81 0.78
CA ARG A 39 -8.18 -5.92 1.27
C ARG A 39 -8.45 -7.22 2.01
N TYR A 40 -7.90 -8.34 1.56
CA TYR A 40 -8.09 -9.65 2.20
C TYR A 40 -7.13 -9.89 3.36
N PHE A 41 -5.90 -9.48 3.18
CA PHE A 41 -4.86 -9.38 4.19
C PHE A 41 -4.47 -7.91 4.22
N PRO A 42 -5.26 -7.05 4.88
CA PRO A 42 -4.75 -5.75 5.24
C PRO A 42 -3.41 -6.04 5.89
N GLU A 43 -2.31 -5.66 5.24
CA GLU A 43 -1.06 -5.54 5.98
C GLU A 43 -1.47 -4.66 7.13
N ALA A 44 -1.49 -5.24 8.33
CA ALA A 44 -1.73 -4.49 9.53
C ALA A 44 -0.70 -3.40 9.41
N GLU A 45 -1.17 -2.20 9.01
CA GLU A 45 -0.41 -0.97 8.92
C GLU A 45 0.54 -1.14 10.08
N LYS A 46 1.84 -1.29 9.82
CA LYS A 46 2.82 -1.50 10.87
C LYS A 46 2.74 -0.21 11.71
N ILE A 47 1.74 -0.16 12.60
CA ILE A 47 1.91 0.09 14.01
C ILE A 47 3.03 -0.88 14.28
N LEU A 48 4.25 -0.37 14.11
CA LEU A 48 5.46 -0.97 14.59
C LEU A 48 5.04 -1.48 15.94
N SER A 49 4.79 -2.79 16.00
CA SER A 49 4.21 -3.38 17.18
C SER A 49 5.32 -3.14 18.16
N SER A 50 5.13 -2.13 18.99
CA SER A 50 5.91 -2.04 20.19
C SER A 50 5.88 -3.42 20.77
N ASN A 51 7.06 -3.91 21.06
CA ASN A 51 7.29 -4.83 22.14
C ASN A 51 6.53 -4.31 23.37
N THR A 52 5.22 -4.49 23.44
CA THR A 52 4.52 -4.56 24.70
C THR A 52 4.89 -5.94 25.21
N GLY A 53 6.11 -5.99 25.76
CA GLY A 53 6.51 -7.03 26.66
C GLY A 53 5.37 -7.30 27.63
N GLU A 54 5.17 -8.58 27.86
CA GLU A 54 4.48 -9.15 29.00
C GLU A 54 4.39 -8.16 30.18
N GLY A 55 3.20 -7.59 30.44
CA GLY A 55 2.98 -6.85 31.71
C GLY A 55 2.11 -5.60 31.70
N ILE A 56 1.58 -5.13 30.56
CA ILE A 56 0.62 -4.01 30.59
C ILE A 56 -0.80 -4.55 30.76
N SER A 57 -1.37 -4.38 31.96
CA SER A 57 -2.74 -4.81 32.23
C SER A 57 -3.74 -4.07 31.33
N ARG A 58 -4.81 -4.78 30.93
CA ARG A 58 -5.89 -4.25 30.06
C ARG A 58 -6.48 -2.93 30.59
N LYS A 59 -6.49 -2.75 31.93
CA LYS A 59 -6.96 -1.52 32.59
C LYS A 59 -6.03 -0.33 32.35
N LYS A 60 -4.70 -0.55 32.31
CA LYS A 60 -3.71 0.50 32.01
C LYS A 60 -3.77 0.91 30.53
N LEU A 61 -3.89 -0.06 29.63
CA LEU A 61 -4.03 0.22 28.19
C LEU A 61 -5.29 1.04 27.88
N ALA A 62 -6.43 0.70 28.51
CA ALA A 62 -7.67 1.45 28.35
C ALA A 62 -7.56 2.90 28.85
N ALA A 63 -6.90 3.11 30.00
CA ALA A 63 -6.66 4.45 30.53
C ALA A 63 -5.76 5.29 29.60
N ILE A 64 -4.69 4.70 29.07
CA ILE A 64 -3.81 5.37 28.10
C ILE A 64 -4.57 5.71 26.82
N THR A 65 -5.38 4.77 26.30
CA THR A 65 -6.21 4.99 25.10
C THR A 65 -7.23 6.11 25.31
N ALA A 66 -7.88 6.17 26.46
CA ALA A 66 -8.80 7.25 26.80
C ALA A 66 -8.09 8.61 26.91
N ALA A 67 -6.91 8.65 27.54
CA ALA A 67 -6.12 9.87 27.67
C ALA A 67 -5.64 10.38 26.30
N VAL A 68 -5.14 9.48 25.44
CA VAL A 68 -4.70 9.85 24.08
C VAL A 68 -5.90 10.29 23.24
N ASN A 69 -7.03 9.61 23.31
CA ASN A 69 -8.24 10.02 22.59
C ASN A 69 -8.71 11.42 23.03
N MET A 70 -8.70 11.70 24.32
CA MET A 70 -9.06 13.01 24.87
C MET A 70 -8.05 14.11 24.47
N ALA A 71 -6.75 13.83 24.56
CA ALA A 71 -5.70 14.78 24.22
C ALA A 71 -5.65 15.09 22.70
N THR A 72 -5.93 14.09 21.87
CA THR A 72 -5.81 14.19 20.41
C THR A 72 -7.15 14.35 19.69
N ARG A 73 -8.26 14.50 20.44
CA ARG A 73 -9.63 14.56 19.92
C ARG A 73 -9.94 13.42 18.93
N GLY A 74 -9.48 12.21 19.26
CA GLY A 74 -9.70 11.00 18.45
C GLY A 74 -8.84 10.85 17.20
N LYS A 75 -7.82 11.70 16.99
CA LYS A 75 -6.91 11.60 15.84
C LYS A 75 -5.60 10.86 16.14
N GLY A 76 -5.26 10.68 17.42
CA GLY A 76 -4.04 10.04 17.86
C GLY A 76 -4.15 8.52 17.88
N LYS A 77 -3.14 7.85 17.33
CA LYS A 77 -3.00 6.40 17.34
C LYS A 77 -1.79 6.02 18.19
N ILE A 78 -1.97 5.08 19.11
CA ILE A 78 -0.89 4.59 19.97
C ILE A 78 -0.03 3.63 19.13
N THR A 79 1.23 4.00 18.92
CA THR A 79 2.19 3.21 18.14
C THR A 79 3.15 2.42 19.02
N ASN A 80 3.58 2.97 20.15
CA ASN A 80 4.46 2.29 21.10
C ASN A 80 4.21 2.75 22.55
N ILE A 81 4.34 1.82 23.51
CA ILE A 81 4.24 2.08 24.95
C ILE A 81 5.52 1.57 25.61
N GLU A 82 6.37 2.49 26.04
CA GLU A 82 7.58 2.21 26.81
C GLU A 82 7.43 2.77 28.22
N LYS A 83 7.96 2.04 29.22
CA LYS A 83 8.02 2.54 30.60
C LYS A 83 9.22 3.49 30.69
N LEU A 84 9.01 4.64 31.32
CA LEU A 84 10.09 5.56 31.72
C LEU A 84 10.93 4.97 32.85
#